data_AF-A0A947E1G9-F1
#
_entry.id   AF-A0A947E1G9-F1
#
_cell.length_a   1.000
_cell.length_b   1.000
_cell.length_c   1.000
_cell.angle_alpha   90.00
_cell.angle_beta   90.00
_cell.angle_gamma   90.00
#
_symmetry.space_group_name_H-M   'P 1'
#
loop_
_entity.id
_entity.type
_entity.pdbx_description
1 polymer ?
#
loop_
_entity_poly.entity_id
_entity_poly.type
_entity_poly.pdbx_seq_one_letter_code
_entity_poly.pdbx_strand_id
1 'polypeptide(L)'
;MPMTQEQASTRPTPTLIKWAGVCAAVISLSTGCGGGSPLGNPPNVNNEEARGGQNLSFAYFQRCINPIFIAQLPIPGTATTNTCAGSGCHDNAAGTGGAFRIIPSAAVVDLANPANTADVIRNTDMYKNFYSAQGEVVFTAISQSRLITKPLVRNVLHGGGLIFETDLDNNVRLLQYWMTHPAPAGQSEFSYDPAPGACPTQ
;
A
#
# COMPACT_ATOMS: atom_id res chain seq x y z
N MET A 1 15.51 18.14 56.71
CA MET A 1 14.46 17.27 56.14
C MET A 1 14.95 15.84 56.26
N PRO A 2 14.29 14.99 57.06
CA PRO A 2 14.78 13.67 57.44
C PRO A 2 14.52 12.58 56.39
N MET A 3 15.36 11.56 56.48
CA MET A 3 15.36 10.28 55.76
C MET A 3 14.03 9.52 55.88
N THR A 4 13.58 8.96 54.77
CA THR A 4 12.50 7.97 54.67
C THR A 4 12.90 6.64 55.31
N GLN A 5 12.03 6.12 56.18
CA GLN A 5 12.16 4.79 56.76
C GLN A 5 11.66 3.68 55.81
N GLU A 6 12.43 2.60 55.92
CA GLU A 6 12.28 1.22 55.47
C GLU A 6 11.01 0.52 56.00
N GLN A 7 10.29 -0.19 55.13
CA GLN A 7 9.23 -1.13 55.52
C GLN A 7 9.33 -2.41 54.66
N ALA A 8 9.91 -3.43 55.29
CA ALA A 8 9.57 -4.86 55.31
C ALA A 8 9.04 -5.57 54.04
N SER A 9 9.85 -6.52 53.55
CA SER A 9 9.45 -7.60 52.64
C SER A 9 9.41 -8.94 53.40
N THR A 10 8.22 -9.49 53.65
CA THR A 10 8.03 -10.87 54.12
C THR A 10 7.36 -11.70 53.02
N ARG A 11 8.02 -12.79 52.58
CA ARG A 11 7.46 -13.76 51.61
C ARG A 11 6.78 -14.90 52.37
N PRO A 12 5.57 -15.33 51.96
CA PRO A 12 5.03 -16.61 52.37
C PRO A 12 5.33 -17.72 51.36
N THR A 13 5.59 -18.91 51.91
CA THR A 13 5.93 -20.19 51.27
C THR A 13 4.69 -20.85 50.65
N PRO A 14 4.76 -21.46 49.44
CA PRO A 14 3.62 -22.17 48.87
C PRO A 14 3.50 -23.60 49.39
N THR A 15 2.32 -23.93 49.90
CA THR A 15 1.90 -25.27 50.34
C THR A 15 1.43 -26.12 49.15
N LEU A 16 1.95 -27.34 49.03
CA LEU A 16 1.55 -28.34 48.03
C LEU A 16 0.16 -28.92 48.38
N ILE A 17 -0.82 -28.71 47.51
CA ILE A 17 -2.13 -29.38 47.59
C ILE A 17 -2.19 -30.43 46.47
N LYS A 18 -2.27 -31.70 46.89
CA LYS A 18 -2.54 -32.86 46.02
C LYS A 18 -4.04 -32.98 45.80
N TRP A 19 -4.47 -32.99 44.53
CA TRP A 19 -5.81 -33.47 44.15
C TRP A 19 -5.65 -34.73 43.29
N ALA A 20 -6.10 -35.85 43.84
CA ALA A 20 -6.40 -37.07 43.11
C ALA A 20 -7.91 -37.07 42.84
N GLY A 21 -8.30 -37.31 41.59
CA GLY A 21 -9.70 -37.37 41.17
C GLY A 21 -9.81 -38.09 39.82
N VAL A 22 -10.62 -39.13 39.81
CA VAL A 22 -10.60 -40.30 38.92
C VAL A 22 -11.69 -40.21 37.82
N CYS A 23 -11.48 -40.99 36.74
CA CYS A 23 -12.45 -41.49 35.74
C CYS A 23 -12.99 -40.54 34.66
N ALA A 24 -12.64 -40.82 33.39
CA ALA A 24 -13.54 -41.48 32.43
C ALA A 24 -12.87 -41.53 31.04
N ALA A 25 -12.78 -42.73 30.46
CA ALA A 25 -12.43 -42.91 29.06
C ALA A 25 -13.64 -42.53 28.19
N VAL A 26 -13.46 -41.56 27.29
CA VAL A 26 -14.37 -41.32 26.16
C VAL A 26 -13.53 -41.51 24.90
N ILE A 27 -13.80 -42.62 24.22
CA ILE A 27 -13.33 -42.85 22.85
C ILE A 27 -14.21 -41.98 21.94
N SER A 28 -13.67 -40.84 21.52
CA SER A 28 -14.22 -40.07 20.41
C SER A 28 -13.26 -40.20 19.23
N LEU A 29 -13.64 -41.05 18.27
CA LEU A 29 -13.05 -41.01 16.93
C LEU A 29 -13.39 -39.64 16.33
N SER A 30 -12.40 -38.76 16.25
CA SER A 30 -12.40 -37.66 15.30
C SER A 30 -11.24 -37.87 14.34
N THR A 31 -11.54 -38.54 13.23
CA THR A 31 -10.80 -38.39 11.98
C THR A 31 -10.94 -36.93 11.53
N GLY A 32 -9.98 -36.12 11.97
CA GLY A 32 -9.76 -34.75 11.53
C GLY A 32 -8.26 -34.53 11.41
N CYS A 33 -7.63 -35.11 10.39
CA CYS A 33 -6.26 -34.77 10.01
C CYS A 33 -6.28 -33.37 9.36
N GLY A 34 -6.48 -32.33 10.16
CA GLY A 34 -6.26 -30.94 9.79
C GLY A 34 -4.83 -30.59 10.11
N GLY A 35 -3.89 -31.03 9.26
CA GLY A 35 -2.47 -30.70 9.37
C GLY A 35 -2.24 -29.20 9.12
N GLY A 36 -2.31 -28.39 10.18
CA GLY A 36 -1.68 -27.09 10.22
C GLY A 36 -0.30 -27.23 10.87
N SER A 37 0.76 -26.78 10.19
CA SER A 37 2.06 -26.67 10.86
C SER A 37 1.94 -25.73 12.07
N PRO A 38 2.67 -25.96 13.18
CA PRO A 38 2.70 -25.04 14.33
C PRO A 38 3.21 -23.62 14.01
N LEU A 39 3.71 -23.43 12.80
CA LEU A 39 4.17 -22.16 12.21
C LEU A 39 3.32 -21.73 10.99
N GLY A 40 2.23 -22.45 10.71
CA GLY A 40 1.33 -22.11 9.61
C GLY A 40 0.52 -20.88 9.95
N ASN A 41 0.33 -19.99 8.97
CA ASN A 41 -0.67 -18.95 9.11
C ASN A 41 -2.03 -19.61 9.34
N PRO A 42 -2.84 -19.13 10.30
CA PRO A 42 -4.18 -19.66 10.50
C PRO A 42 -4.97 -19.55 9.18
N PRO A 43 -5.74 -20.58 8.82
CA PRO A 43 -6.60 -20.48 7.64
C PRO A 43 -7.60 -19.35 7.89
N ASN A 44 -7.57 -18.37 6.97
CA ASN A 44 -8.40 -17.16 6.92
C ASN A 44 -7.97 -16.01 7.84
N VAL A 45 -6.81 -15.40 7.54
CA VAL A 45 -6.64 -13.98 7.83
C VAL A 45 -7.44 -13.20 6.78
N ASN A 46 -8.65 -12.77 7.14
CA ASN A 46 -9.40 -11.80 6.36
C ASN A 46 -8.84 -10.41 6.69
N ASN A 47 -7.95 -9.90 5.85
CA ASN A 47 -7.62 -8.48 5.85
C ASN A 47 -8.75 -7.77 5.11
N GLU A 48 -9.78 -7.33 5.83
CA GLU A 48 -10.74 -6.40 5.24
C GLU A 48 -9.95 -5.25 4.62
N GLU A 49 -10.25 -4.90 3.37
CA GLU A 49 -9.66 -3.71 2.77
C GLU A 49 -9.98 -2.54 3.68
N ALA A 50 -8.94 -1.85 4.16
CA ALA A 50 -9.13 -0.63 4.94
C ALA A 50 -9.72 0.45 4.02
N ARG A 51 -11.03 0.44 3.84
CA ARG A 51 -11.81 1.43 3.08
C ARG A 51 -12.13 2.64 3.97
N GLY A 52 -11.11 3.15 4.66
CA GLY A 52 -11.19 4.32 5.52
C GLY A 52 -10.09 5.31 5.14
N GLY A 53 -10.46 6.56 4.87
CA GLY A 53 -9.51 7.61 4.49
C GLY A 53 -10.03 8.49 3.36
N GLN A 54 -9.14 9.35 2.84
CA GLN A 54 -9.38 10.10 1.62
C GLN A 54 -9.12 9.19 0.41
N ASN A 55 -10.01 9.22 -0.59
CA ASN A 55 -9.81 8.51 -1.85
C ASN A 55 -9.20 9.46 -2.87
N LEU A 56 -8.34 8.98 -3.76
CA LEU A 56 -7.85 9.75 -4.90
C LEU A 56 -8.69 9.49 -6.15
N SER A 57 -8.65 10.40 -7.12
CA SER A 57 -9.39 10.22 -8.38
C SER A 57 -8.76 9.14 -9.25
N PHE A 58 -9.51 8.07 -9.56
CA PHE A 58 -9.11 7.03 -10.50
C PHE A 58 -9.04 7.57 -11.94
N ALA A 59 -10.00 8.40 -12.33
CA ALA A 59 -10.04 9.02 -13.66
C ALA A 59 -8.79 9.86 -13.93
N TYR A 60 -8.39 10.69 -12.96
CA TYR A 60 -7.16 11.47 -13.06
C TYR A 60 -5.92 10.57 -13.08
N PHE A 61 -5.90 9.53 -12.24
CA PHE A 61 -4.78 8.61 -12.17
C PHE A 61 -4.48 7.96 -13.53
N GLN A 62 -5.46 7.29 -14.14
CA GLN A 62 -5.21 6.56 -15.39
C GLN A 62 -4.80 7.51 -16.53
N ARG A 63 -5.29 8.75 -16.48
CA ARG A 63 -5.05 9.75 -17.52
C ARG A 63 -3.72 10.47 -17.36
N CYS A 64 -3.31 10.80 -16.14
CA CYS A 64 -2.23 11.75 -15.89
C CYS A 64 -1.10 11.19 -15.03
N ILE A 65 -1.35 10.18 -14.20
CA ILE A 65 -0.34 9.62 -13.29
C ILE A 65 0.23 8.32 -13.84
N ASN A 66 -0.61 7.37 -14.25
CA ASN A 66 -0.14 6.11 -14.82
C ASN A 66 0.82 6.29 -16.01
N PRO A 67 0.62 7.27 -16.92
CA PRO A 67 1.57 7.53 -18.01
C PRO A 67 2.99 7.85 -17.53
N ILE A 68 3.16 8.48 -16.36
CA ILE A 68 4.48 8.76 -15.78
C ILE A 68 5.22 7.45 -15.51
N PHE A 69 4.52 6.43 -15.02
CA PHE A 69 5.13 5.16 -14.60
C PHE A 69 5.60 4.28 -15.76
N ILE A 70 4.99 4.46 -16.94
CA ILE A 70 5.31 3.71 -18.15
C ILE A 70 6.10 4.53 -19.17
N ALA A 71 6.32 5.82 -18.92
CA ALA A 71 7.16 6.67 -19.75
C ALA A 71 8.62 6.21 -19.69
N GLN A 72 9.31 6.31 -20.82
CA GLN A 72 10.77 6.19 -20.87
C GLN A 72 11.38 7.48 -20.33
N LEU A 73 11.75 7.48 -19.06
CA LEU A 73 12.35 8.62 -18.39
C LEU A 73 13.89 8.51 -18.47
N PRO A 74 14.61 9.61 -18.68
CA PRO A 74 16.07 9.61 -18.54
C PRO A 74 16.44 9.22 -17.11
N ILE A 75 17.55 8.49 -16.95
CA ILE A 75 18.14 8.26 -15.64
C ILE A 75 19.24 9.32 -15.44
N PRO A 76 19.04 10.30 -14.53
CA PRO A 76 20.06 11.29 -14.20
C PRO A 76 21.46 10.69 -13.99
N GLY A 77 22.45 11.25 -14.68
CA GLY A 77 23.84 10.79 -14.63
C GLY A 77 24.17 9.61 -15.55
N THR A 78 23.23 9.14 -16.37
CA THR A 78 23.50 8.13 -17.41
C THR A 78 22.97 8.56 -18.79
N ALA A 79 23.33 7.81 -19.83
CA ALA A 79 22.81 8.00 -21.19
C ALA A 79 21.57 7.12 -21.49
N THR A 80 21.02 6.44 -20.49
CA THR A 80 19.95 5.45 -20.65
C THR A 80 18.62 6.00 -20.19
N THR A 81 17.54 5.57 -20.84
CA THR A 81 16.17 5.75 -20.33
C THR A 81 15.66 4.45 -19.73
N ASN A 82 14.71 4.55 -18.80
CA ASN A 82 13.96 3.41 -18.30
C ASN A 82 12.55 3.85 -17.86
N THR A 83 11.65 2.89 -17.69
CA THR A 83 10.35 3.15 -17.04
C THR A 83 10.42 2.78 -15.56
N CYS A 84 9.44 3.20 -14.76
CA CYS A 84 9.40 2.81 -13.35
C CYS A 84 9.27 1.29 -13.17
N ALA A 85 8.58 0.61 -14.09
CA ALA A 85 8.45 -0.85 -14.08
C ALA A 85 9.57 -1.57 -14.84
N GLY A 86 10.32 -0.86 -15.70
CA GLY A 86 11.32 -1.45 -16.58
C GLY A 86 12.47 -2.09 -15.81
N SER A 87 13.09 -3.10 -16.42
CA SER A 87 14.14 -3.94 -15.81
C SER A 87 13.72 -4.59 -14.47
N GLY A 88 12.42 -4.72 -14.21
CA GLY A 88 11.90 -5.32 -12.99
C GLY A 88 12.04 -4.45 -11.74
N CYS A 89 12.04 -3.12 -11.86
CA CYS A 89 12.10 -2.26 -10.65
C CYS A 89 10.76 -2.25 -9.89
N HIS A 90 9.67 -1.90 -10.58
CA HIS A 90 8.31 -1.90 -10.02
C HIS A 90 7.34 -2.81 -10.77
N ASP A 91 7.83 -3.71 -11.62
CA ASP A 91 6.97 -4.66 -12.33
C ASP A 91 6.22 -5.60 -11.34
N ASN A 92 4.94 -5.83 -11.60
CA ASN A 92 4.11 -6.67 -10.74
C ASN A 92 4.52 -8.16 -10.79
N ALA A 93 4.99 -8.67 -11.93
CA ALA A 93 5.32 -10.08 -12.13
C ALA A 93 6.80 -10.38 -11.85
N ALA A 94 7.71 -9.51 -12.32
CA ALA A 94 9.15 -9.74 -12.29
C ALA A 94 9.90 -8.79 -11.33
N GLY A 95 9.19 -7.92 -10.60
CA GLY A 95 9.83 -6.85 -9.85
C GLY A 95 10.62 -7.30 -8.62
N THR A 96 11.80 -6.70 -8.39
CA THR A 96 12.78 -7.11 -7.35
C THR A 96 12.39 -6.77 -5.89
N GLY A 97 11.16 -6.31 -5.64
CA GLY A 97 10.63 -6.06 -4.28
C GLY A 97 10.12 -4.63 -4.07
N GLY A 98 9.29 -4.43 -3.03
CA GLY A 98 8.66 -3.14 -2.70
C GLY A 98 7.12 -3.18 -2.77
N ALA A 99 6.48 -2.22 -2.11
CA ALA A 99 5.02 -2.10 -2.04
C ALA A 99 4.41 -1.47 -3.32
N PHE A 100 5.17 -0.59 -3.99
CA PHE A 100 4.79 -0.01 -5.27
C PHE A 100 4.99 -1.00 -6.42
N ARG A 101 3.90 -1.35 -7.10
CA ARG A 101 3.80 -2.34 -8.17
C ARG A 101 2.95 -1.80 -9.31
N ILE A 102 3.45 -1.97 -10.53
CA ILE A 102 2.84 -1.50 -11.77
C ILE A 102 2.76 -2.68 -12.74
N ILE A 103 1.63 -2.79 -13.42
CA ILE A 103 1.38 -3.64 -14.59
C ILE A 103 1.53 -2.74 -15.81
N PRO A 104 2.65 -2.81 -16.55
CA PRO A 104 2.92 -1.86 -17.65
C PRO A 104 1.92 -1.97 -18.80
N SER A 105 1.34 -3.15 -18.99
CA SER A 105 0.36 -3.45 -20.03
C SER A 105 -1.09 -3.15 -19.63
N ALA A 106 -1.33 -2.51 -18.48
CA ALA A 106 -2.68 -2.19 -18.03
C ALA A 106 -3.42 -1.30 -19.05
N ALA A 107 -4.55 -1.78 -19.55
CA ALA A 107 -5.38 -1.04 -20.50
C ALA A 107 -6.12 0.11 -19.80
N VAL A 108 -6.27 1.24 -20.49
CA VAL A 108 -7.11 2.35 -20.04
C VAL A 108 -8.56 1.90 -19.97
N VAL A 109 -9.26 2.25 -18.88
CA VAL A 109 -10.67 1.91 -18.69
C VAL A 109 -11.55 3.03 -19.25
N ASP A 110 -12.53 2.68 -20.09
CA ASP A 110 -13.52 3.63 -20.58
C ASP A 110 -14.56 3.93 -19.48
N LEU A 111 -14.41 5.08 -18.82
CA LEU A 111 -15.30 5.48 -17.73
C LEU A 111 -16.67 5.98 -18.20
N ALA A 112 -16.85 6.25 -19.49
CA ALA A 112 -18.14 6.65 -20.05
C ALA A 112 -19.03 5.43 -20.36
N ASN A 113 -18.47 4.23 -20.40
CA ASN A 113 -19.21 3.00 -20.63
C ASN A 113 -19.97 2.59 -19.35
N PRO A 114 -21.31 2.58 -19.34
CA PRO A 114 -22.09 2.22 -18.15
C PRO A 114 -21.90 0.76 -17.70
N ALA A 115 -21.35 -0.12 -18.55
CA ALA A 115 -20.99 -1.48 -18.17
C ALA A 115 -19.76 -1.55 -17.25
N ASN A 116 -18.92 -0.51 -17.24
CA ASN A 116 -17.78 -0.40 -16.33
C ASN A 116 -18.23 0.14 -14.97
N THR A 117 -19.01 -0.67 -14.24
CA THR A 117 -19.40 -0.37 -12.85
C THR A 117 -18.17 -0.33 -11.94
N ALA A 118 -18.29 0.29 -10.76
CA ALA A 118 -17.19 0.38 -9.78
C ALA A 118 -16.54 -0.99 -9.49
N ASP A 119 -17.34 -2.05 -9.33
CA ASP A 119 -16.82 -3.40 -9.05
C ASP A 119 -16.13 -4.02 -10.27
N VAL A 120 -16.59 -3.73 -11.49
CA VAL A 120 -15.89 -4.14 -12.71
C VAL A 120 -14.54 -3.43 -12.81
N ILE A 121 -14.51 -2.11 -12.58
CA ILE A 121 -13.27 -1.32 -12.65
C ILE A 121 -12.24 -1.82 -11.63
N ARG A 122 -12.67 -2.13 -10.40
CA ARG A 122 -11.78 -2.65 -9.34
C ARG A 122 -11.05 -3.94 -9.70
N ASN A 123 -11.61 -4.72 -10.62
CA ASN A 123 -11.00 -5.97 -11.10
C ASN A 123 -10.01 -5.75 -12.27
N THR A 124 -9.87 -4.53 -12.80
CA THR A 124 -8.97 -4.22 -13.91
C THR A 124 -7.52 -4.08 -13.46
N ASP A 125 -6.57 -4.30 -14.38
CA ASP A 125 -5.15 -4.07 -14.12
C ASP A 125 -4.81 -2.59 -13.89
N MET A 126 -5.54 -1.67 -14.54
CA MET A 126 -5.34 -0.24 -14.31
C MET A 126 -5.72 0.15 -12.87
N TYR A 127 -6.77 -0.46 -12.32
CA TYR A 127 -7.12 -0.25 -10.92
C TYR A 127 -6.07 -0.80 -9.96
N LYS A 128 -5.43 -1.92 -10.28
CA LYS A 128 -4.29 -2.42 -9.48
C LYS A 128 -3.14 -1.42 -9.45
N ASN A 129 -2.82 -0.79 -10.59
CA ASN A 129 -1.82 0.29 -10.64
C ASN A 129 -2.24 1.49 -9.77
N PHE A 130 -3.50 1.91 -9.85
CA PHE A 130 -4.06 2.99 -9.03
C PHE A 130 -3.94 2.69 -7.55
N TYR A 131 -4.41 1.51 -7.13
CA TYR A 131 -4.41 1.09 -5.74
C TYR A 131 -2.99 1.00 -5.18
N SER A 132 -2.05 0.47 -5.96
CA SER A 132 -0.65 0.43 -5.58
C SER A 132 -0.03 1.82 -5.44
N ALA A 133 -0.31 2.73 -6.38
CA ALA A 133 0.18 4.11 -6.29
C ALA A 133 -0.41 4.86 -5.10
N GLN A 134 -1.71 4.70 -4.82
CA GLN A 134 -2.35 5.33 -3.66
C GLN A 134 -1.75 4.82 -2.34
N GLY A 135 -1.34 3.55 -2.28
CA GLY A 135 -0.66 2.97 -1.10
C GLY A 135 0.66 3.65 -0.74
N GLU A 136 1.26 4.41 -1.65
CA GLU A 136 2.50 5.15 -1.44
C GLU A 136 2.27 6.61 -1.01
N VAL A 137 1.02 7.03 -0.85
CA VAL A 137 0.61 8.41 -0.51
C VAL A 137 0.41 8.57 1.00
N VAL A 138 1.00 9.63 1.56
CA VAL A 138 0.78 10.07 2.93
C VAL A 138 -0.11 11.31 2.89
N PHE A 139 -1.43 11.13 2.99
CA PHE A 139 -2.42 12.21 2.81
C PHE A 139 -2.23 13.43 3.72
N THR A 140 -1.69 13.24 4.93
CA THR A 140 -1.45 14.35 5.88
C THR A 140 -0.13 15.08 5.65
N ALA A 141 0.73 14.56 4.77
CA ALA A 141 2.05 15.11 4.49
C ALA A 141 2.49 14.74 3.06
N ILE A 142 1.86 15.33 2.04
CA ILE A 142 2.05 14.95 0.63
C ILE A 142 3.53 14.93 0.22
N SER A 143 4.33 15.90 0.67
CA SER A 143 5.75 15.98 0.36
C SER A 143 6.60 14.82 0.93
N GLN A 144 6.05 14.06 1.90
CA GLN A 144 6.67 12.87 2.50
C GLN A 144 6.20 11.56 1.84
N SER A 145 5.24 11.62 0.92
CA SER A 145 4.77 10.45 0.16
C SER A 145 5.94 9.77 -0.56
N ARG A 146 5.91 8.44 -0.66
CA ARG A 146 6.99 7.68 -1.28
C ARG A 146 7.09 7.90 -2.78
N LEU A 147 5.96 8.19 -3.44
CA LEU A 147 5.92 8.65 -4.83
C LEU A 147 6.64 9.99 -5.07
N ILE A 148 6.94 10.76 -4.01
CA ILE A 148 7.71 12.01 -4.09
C ILE A 148 9.14 11.77 -3.60
N THR A 149 9.28 11.27 -2.37
CA THR A 149 10.57 11.21 -1.68
C THR A 149 11.55 10.22 -2.31
N LYS A 150 11.09 9.08 -2.83
CA LYS A 150 11.98 8.08 -3.45
C LYS A 150 12.53 8.56 -4.80
N PRO A 151 11.71 8.98 -5.79
CA PRO A 151 12.22 9.47 -7.06
C PRO A 151 13.14 10.70 -6.95
N LEU A 152 12.96 11.53 -5.91
CA LEU A 152 13.82 12.69 -5.62
C LEU A 152 14.99 12.37 -4.66
N VAL A 153 15.08 11.13 -4.14
CA VAL A 153 16.08 10.69 -3.14
C VAL A 153 16.13 11.63 -1.91
N ARG A 154 14.97 12.11 -1.47
CA ARG A 154 14.84 13.03 -0.34
C ARG A 154 14.76 12.26 0.97
N ASN A 155 15.86 12.22 1.71
CA ASN A 155 16.00 11.56 3.02
C ASN A 155 15.68 10.06 3.01
N VAL A 156 15.60 9.43 1.84
CA VAL A 156 15.42 7.99 1.67
C VAL A 156 16.15 7.48 0.44
N LEU A 157 16.56 6.21 0.52
CA LEU A 157 17.15 5.51 -0.61
C LEU A 157 16.07 5.03 -1.59
N HIS A 158 16.42 5.07 -2.87
CA HIS A 158 15.65 4.54 -3.98
C HIS A 158 16.57 3.67 -4.83
N GLY A 159 16.20 2.40 -5.03
CA GLY A 159 17.04 1.44 -5.78
C GLY A 159 17.28 1.85 -7.23
N GLY A 160 16.33 2.59 -7.83
CA GLY A 160 16.48 3.19 -9.16
C GLY A 160 17.29 4.49 -9.17
N GLY A 161 17.79 4.95 -8.02
CA GLY A 161 18.51 6.22 -7.91
C GLY A 161 17.62 7.45 -8.01
N LEU A 162 18.24 8.59 -8.36
CA LEU A 162 17.55 9.83 -8.66
C LEU A 162 16.81 9.67 -9.99
N ILE A 163 15.52 10.04 -10.02
CA ILE A 163 14.67 10.00 -11.21
C ILE A 163 14.22 11.42 -11.60
N PHE A 164 13.83 12.22 -10.60
CA PHE A 164 13.50 13.64 -10.79
C PHE A 164 14.54 14.48 -10.06
N GLU A 165 15.00 15.57 -10.66
CA GLU A 165 16.03 16.43 -10.05
C GLU A 165 15.45 17.35 -8.97
N THR A 166 14.23 17.86 -9.19
CA THR A 166 13.58 18.81 -8.29
C THR A 166 12.07 18.56 -8.24
N ASP A 167 11.39 19.15 -7.26
CA ASP A 167 9.93 19.16 -7.19
C ASP A 167 9.27 20.11 -8.18
N LEU A 168 10.05 20.87 -8.95
CA LEU A 168 9.55 21.66 -10.07
C LEU A 168 9.39 20.83 -11.35
N ASP A 169 9.84 19.57 -11.36
CA ASP A 169 9.61 18.64 -12.47
C ASP A 169 8.09 18.47 -12.71
N ASN A 170 7.69 18.53 -13.97
CA ASN A 170 6.27 18.47 -14.35
C ASN A 170 5.60 17.17 -13.89
N ASN A 171 6.30 16.04 -13.90
CA ASN A 171 5.78 14.77 -13.40
C ASN A 171 5.57 14.82 -11.89
N VAL A 172 6.48 15.46 -11.14
CA VAL A 172 6.33 15.64 -9.70
C VAL A 172 5.13 16.55 -9.40
N ARG A 173 4.94 17.63 -10.15
CA ARG A 173 3.79 18.53 -9.99
C ARG A 173 2.46 17.83 -10.27
N LEU A 174 2.40 16.94 -11.28
CA LEU A 174 1.22 16.12 -11.55
C LEU A 174 0.92 15.16 -10.40
N LEU A 175 1.94 14.48 -9.86
CA LEU A 175 1.82 13.60 -8.70
C LEU A 175 1.29 14.36 -7.47
N GLN A 176 1.88 15.52 -7.18
CA GLN A 176 1.44 16.37 -6.07
C GLN A 176 0.02 16.90 -6.28
N TYR A 177 -0.34 17.30 -7.51
CA TYR A 177 -1.70 17.73 -7.82
C TYR A 177 -2.69 16.61 -7.51
N TRP A 178 -2.45 15.41 -8.03
CA TRP A 178 -3.32 14.26 -7.76
C TRP A 178 -3.49 14.00 -6.26
N MET A 179 -2.40 13.99 -5.50
CA MET A 179 -2.41 13.73 -4.05
C MET A 179 -3.07 14.83 -3.21
N THR A 180 -3.05 16.09 -3.67
CA THR A 180 -3.66 17.24 -2.99
C THR A 180 -5.13 17.46 -3.37
N HIS A 181 -5.64 16.70 -4.35
CA HIS A 181 -7.02 16.76 -4.80
C HIS A 181 -7.73 15.42 -4.59
N PRO A 182 -7.85 14.94 -3.33
CA PRO A 182 -8.63 13.76 -3.04
C PRO A 182 -10.11 13.99 -3.37
N ALA A 183 -10.82 12.91 -3.66
CA ALA A 183 -12.27 12.87 -3.67
C ALA A 183 -12.81 13.41 -2.34
N PRO A 184 -13.92 14.17 -2.35
CA PRO A 184 -14.55 14.67 -1.13
C PRO A 184 -14.85 13.57 -0.12
N ALA A 185 -14.89 13.91 1.17
CA ALA A 185 -15.22 12.94 2.21
C ALA A 185 -16.57 12.25 1.92
N GLY A 186 -16.60 10.91 2.05
CA GLY A 186 -17.78 10.10 1.74
C GLY A 186 -17.98 9.78 0.25
N GLN A 187 -17.12 10.31 -0.64
CA GLN A 187 -17.12 9.96 -2.07
C GLN A 187 -16.12 8.83 -2.36
N SER A 188 -16.42 8.07 -3.41
CA SER A 188 -15.54 7.02 -3.92
C SER A 188 -14.46 7.60 -4.85
N GLU A 189 -13.43 6.81 -5.11
CA GLU A 189 -12.40 7.01 -6.13
C GLU A 189 -12.96 7.18 -7.56
N PHE A 190 -14.22 6.78 -7.78
CA PHE A 190 -14.94 6.90 -9.06
C PHE A 190 -15.94 8.07 -9.09
N SER A 191 -16.18 8.72 -7.96
CA SER A 191 -17.18 9.80 -7.85
C SER A 191 -16.73 11.13 -8.46
N TYR A 192 -15.48 11.22 -8.91
CA TYR A 192 -14.91 12.43 -9.48
C TYR A 192 -14.92 12.36 -11.00
N ASP A 193 -15.88 13.07 -11.61
CA ASP A 193 -15.95 13.33 -13.04
C ASP A 193 -16.11 14.85 -13.28
N PRO A 194 -15.34 15.51 -14.16
CA PRO A 194 -14.33 14.95 -15.04
C PRO A 194 -12.90 15.13 -14.53
N ALA A 195 -12.06 14.15 -14.83
CA ALA A 195 -10.64 14.44 -15.00
C ALA A 195 -10.55 15.66 -15.95
N PRO A 196 -9.83 16.73 -15.59
CA PRO A 196 -9.77 17.92 -16.42
C PRO A 196 -9.46 17.54 -17.88
N GLY A 197 -10.06 18.26 -18.82
CA GLY A 197 -9.97 17.97 -20.27
C GLY A 197 -8.53 17.89 -20.80
N ALA A 198 -7.56 18.32 -20.01
CA ALA A 198 -6.15 17.99 -20.10
C ALA A 198 -5.61 17.70 -18.69
N CYS A 199 -4.54 16.91 -18.58
CA CYS A 199 -3.71 16.94 -17.37
C CYS A 199 -3.24 18.39 -17.20
N PRO A 200 -3.40 19.02 -16.01
CA PRO A 200 -2.92 20.37 -15.74
C PRO A 200 -1.54 20.51 -16.37
N THR A 201 -1.48 21.33 -17.41
CA THR A 201 -0.26 21.48 -18.19
C THR A 201 0.82 22.05 -17.28
N GLN A 202 1.99 21.40 -17.33
CA GLN A 202 3.34 21.98 -17.30
C GLN A 202 3.40 23.45 -16.86
#